data_AF-A0A6A0HFI3-F1
#
_entry.id   AF-A0A6A0HFI3-F1
#
_cell.length_a   1.000
_cell.length_b   1.000
_cell.length_c   1.000
_cell.angle_alpha   90.00
_cell.angle_beta   90.00
_cell.angle_gamma   90.00
#
_symmetry.space_group_name_H-M   'P 1'
#
loop_
_entity.id
_entity.type
_entity.pdbx_description
1 polymer ?
#
loop_
_entity_poly.entity_id
_entity_poly.type
_entity_poly.pdbx_seq_one_letter_code
_entity_poly.pdbx_strand_id
1 'polypeptide(L)'
;MDSLTEYMEIKLEMLCLQVANSRQASCSPATPVSKFNEKNGRPPSTPPSRRLTASHHLYLSPSVAVPSERYSTRNNSGAVVSTYISQGTAAPDFTTKDWTANMELPIEVQVTSMQNCRGRLMFEKLRESAAIADDVIMHMAEQLEPAFGGAGCWGPMDTPSNVSEFGKLMKLIFGFLCGQEAINCVGRVCCDSVGKLNAASVLLEGSRELSGAVMLPLDLSKLDSYALFPGQVIGVSGVNSTGNLLVVEKLIAGRVPELPEHPISLKGTLEIVIASGPFTTSDNLLYEPLQDLLDTIAKSPPHVLVLLGPVLDASHPLLSEGSVNETFQAVVNRAISSVTNALSKCNTKIFIVSSSRDVTASCVYPTPPLSAPVSPRLTLVSDPSLLVIDGVVIAVTAQDVIMDIGKEELAYPSQQGDRIHRLVHHVLAQQSLYPVYPSPDHVAVSPSLLQAHASLNFKPHILVVPSDLRNFVKNVFDCVVVNPERLCKGKSGGCYARLEIIPPSENNASVPEVEAAVYRV
;
A
#
# COMPACT_ATOMS: atom_id res chain seq x y z
N MET A 1 -6.76 -17.52 41.44
CA MET A 1 -6.85 -17.27 39.99
C MET A 1 -8.20 -16.70 39.60
N ASP A 2 -9.30 -17.11 40.25
CA ASP A 2 -10.64 -16.65 39.86
C ASP A 2 -10.94 -15.15 40.12
N SER A 3 -10.35 -14.54 41.16
CA SER A 3 -10.58 -13.11 41.45
C SER A 3 -9.89 -12.12 40.50
N LEU A 4 -8.85 -12.56 39.80
CA LEU A 4 -8.10 -11.74 38.84
C LEU A 4 -8.80 -11.70 37.48
N THR A 5 -9.41 -12.82 37.09
CA THR A 5 -10.22 -12.91 35.88
C THR A 5 -11.49 -12.08 36.02
N GLU A 6 -12.16 -12.18 37.17
CA GLU A 6 -13.37 -11.40 37.49
C GLU A 6 -13.08 -9.88 37.56
N TYR A 7 -11.93 -9.48 38.11
CA TYR A 7 -11.50 -8.09 38.13
C TYR A 7 -11.19 -7.53 36.73
N MET A 8 -10.61 -8.35 35.84
CA MET A 8 -10.29 -7.97 34.47
C MET A 8 -11.55 -7.85 33.60
N GLU A 9 -12.55 -8.70 33.79
CA GLU A 9 -13.85 -8.60 33.11
C GLU A 9 -14.61 -7.33 33.51
N ILE A 10 -14.63 -7.00 34.81
CA ILE A 10 -15.27 -5.76 35.31
C ILE A 10 -14.58 -4.51 34.75
N LYS A 11 -13.24 -4.51 34.64
CA LYS A 11 -12.50 -3.41 34.02
C LYS A 11 -12.79 -3.26 32.53
N LEU A 12 -12.96 -4.38 31.82
CA LEU A 12 -13.29 -4.38 30.39
C LEU A 12 -14.71 -3.83 30.16
N GLU A 13 -15.69 -4.21 31.00
CA GLU A 13 -17.05 -3.68 30.94
C GLU A 13 -17.11 -2.18 31.24
N MET A 14 -16.32 -1.69 32.22
CA MET A 14 -16.23 -0.27 32.52
C MET A 14 -15.62 0.56 31.38
N LEU A 15 -14.60 0.04 30.71
CA LEU A 15 -13.99 0.68 29.53
C LEU A 15 -14.97 0.72 28.35
N CYS A 16 -15.72 -0.36 28.11
CA CYS A 16 -16.78 -0.39 27.10
C CYS A 16 -17.89 0.62 27.39
N LEU A 17 -18.28 0.81 28.67
CA LEU A 17 -19.28 1.80 29.08
C LEU A 17 -18.77 3.24 28.94
N GLN A 18 -17.48 3.51 29.20
CA GLN A 18 -16.88 4.83 28.97
C GLN A 18 -16.83 5.19 27.48
N VAL A 19 -16.54 4.22 26.60
CA VAL A 19 -16.56 4.41 25.14
C VAL A 19 -17.99 4.57 24.60
N ALA A 20 -18.98 3.91 25.20
CA ALA A 20 -20.39 4.09 24.84
C ALA A 20 -20.92 5.47 25.27
N ASN A 21 -20.55 5.94 26.47
CA ASN A 21 -20.97 7.24 26.99
C ASN A 21 -20.29 8.42 26.26
N SER A 22 -19.05 8.27 25.80
CA SER A 22 -18.39 9.30 24.97
C SER A 22 -19.03 9.44 23.58
N ARG A 23 -19.61 8.36 23.02
CA ARG A 23 -20.43 8.40 21.80
C ARG A 23 -21.82 8.99 21.99
N GLN A 24 -22.39 8.92 23.20
CA GLN A 24 -23.67 9.59 23.50
C GLN A 24 -23.50 11.10 23.77
N ALA A 25 -22.35 11.52 24.29
CA ALA A 25 -22.04 12.94 24.53
C ALA A 25 -21.84 13.76 23.24
N SER A 26 -21.63 13.12 22.07
CA SER A 26 -21.50 13.80 20.77
C SER A 26 -22.83 14.10 20.06
N CYS A 27 -23.97 13.73 20.64
CA CYS A 27 -25.30 14.06 20.10
C CYS A 27 -25.98 15.14 20.96
N SER A 28 -25.83 16.41 20.57
CA SER A 28 -26.68 17.48 21.09
C SER A 28 -28.03 17.52 20.33
N PRO A 29 -29.16 17.79 20.99
CA PRO A 29 -30.49 17.63 20.42
C PRO A 29 -30.91 18.85 19.59
N ALA A 30 -31.45 18.61 18.39
CA ALA A 30 -32.13 19.64 17.61
C ALA A 30 -33.48 20.03 18.24
N THR A 31 -33.76 21.34 18.24
CA THR A 31 -34.95 22.03 18.81
C THR A 31 -36.31 21.52 18.30
N PRO A 32 -37.40 21.68 19.09
CA PRO A 32 -38.67 21.00 18.87
C PRO A 32 -39.62 21.77 17.94
N VAL A 33 -40.34 21.03 17.07
CA VAL A 33 -41.54 21.50 16.37
C VAL A 33 -42.77 20.84 16.99
N SER A 34 -43.82 21.64 17.10
CA SER A 34 -45.03 21.50 17.92
C SER A 34 -45.95 20.30 17.64
N LYS A 35 -46.42 19.73 18.76
CA LYS A 35 -47.73 19.08 19.04
C LYS A 35 -48.61 18.63 17.85
N PHE A 36 -48.87 17.33 17.77
CA PHE A 36 -50.18 16.80 17.33
C PHE A 36 -50.58 15.56 18.14
N ASN A 37 -51.85 15.54 18.56
CA ASN A 37 -52.51 14.63 19.51
C ASN A 37 -52.50 13.15 19.09
N GLU A 38 -52.35 12.26 20.09
CA GLU A 38 -52.79 10.86 20.03
C GLU A 38 -54.33 10.76 20.01
N LYS A 39 -54.89 10.03 19.05
CA LYS A 39 -56.17 9.32 19.20
C LYS A 39 -56.15 8.01 18.40
N ASN A 40 -56.29 6.90 19.15
CA ASN A 40 -56.76 5.56 18.82
C ASN A 40 -57.13 5.23 17.35
N GLY A 41 -56.48 4.22 16.78
CA GLY A 41 -56.92 3.52 15.57
C GLY A 41 -56.07 2.28 15.26
N ARG A 42 -56.73 1.14 14.99
CA ARG A 42 -56.19 -0.21 14.68
C ARG A 42 -55.08 -0.26 13.61
N PRO A 43 -54.26 -1.33 13.54
CA PRO A 43 -53.18 -1.43 12.56
C PRO A 43 -53.73 -1.60 11.15
N PRO A 44 -53.23 -0.86 10.13
CA PRO A 44 -53.53 -1.17 8.75
C PRO A 44 -52.57 -2.23 8.19
N SER A 45 -53.18 -3.12 7.43
CA SER A 45 -52.66 -4.19 6.59
C SER A 45 -51.49 -3.81 5.68
N THR A 46 -50.68 -4.82 5.37
CA THR A 46 -49.69 -4.89 4.29
C THR A 46 -50.13 -4.19 2.99
N PRO A 47 -49.27 -3.35 2.38
CA PRO A 47 -49.59 -2.72 1.11
C PRO A 47 -49.49 -3.72 -0.06
N PRO A 48 -50.30 -3.57 -1.12
CA PRO A 48 -50.31 -4.49 -2.24
C PRO A 48 -49.12 -4.25 -3.19
N SER A 49 -48.59 -5.33 -3.76
CA SER A 49 -47.59 -5.30 -4.83
C SER A 49 -48.07 -4.41 -5.99
N ARG A 50 -47.38 -3.29 -6.20
CA ARG A 50 -47.58 -2.45 -7.38
C ARG A 50 -46.95 -3.16 -8.58
N ARG A 51 -47.79 -3.72 -9.46
CA ARG A 51 -47.36 -4.17 -10.80
C ARG A 51 -46.76 -2.96 -11.53
N LEU A 52 -45.48 -3.05 -11.87
CA LEU A 52 -44.85 -2.17 -12.85
C LEU A 52 -45.47 -2.48 -14.20
N THR A 53 -46.35 -1.59 -14.66
CA THR A 53 -46.82 -1.59 -16.04
C THR A 53 -45.66 -1.16 -16.92
N ALA A 54 -45.15 -2.12 -17.70
CA ALA A 54 -44.19 -1.86 -18.77
C ALA A 54 -44.77 -0.81 -19.72
N SER A 55 -44.11 0.35 -19.77
CA SER A 55 -44.34 1.34 -20.82
C SER A 55 -43.01 1.88 -21.31
N HIS A 56 -42.80 1.62 -22.60
CA HIS A 56 -41.89 2.25 -23.55
C HIS A 56 -40.39 1.96 -23.42
N HIS A 57 -39.94 1.19 -24.42
CA HIS A 57 -38.59 1.18 -25.00
C HIS A 57 -38.01 2.60 -25.06
N LEU A 58 -37.23 2.97 -24.05
CA LEU A 58 -36.20 3.99 -24.20
C LEU A 58 -34.96 3.27 -24.69
N TYR A 59 -34.77 3.26 -26.01
CA TYR A 59 -33.45 3.06 -26.60
C TYR A 59 -32.58 4.21 -26.09
N LEU A 60 -31.81 3.97 -25.03
CA LEU A 60 -30.75 4.87 -24.59
C LEU A 60 -29.81 5.05 -25.78
N SER A 61 -29.83 6.24 -26.36
CA SER A 61 -28.83 6.67 -27.34
C SER A 61 -27.45 6.62 -26.68
N PRO A 62 -26.34 6.42 -27.43
CA PRO A 62 -25.02 6.47 -26.83
C PRO A 62 -24.85 7.79 -26.06
N SER A 63 -24.57 7.71 -24.76
CA SER A 63 -24.58 8.84 -23.83
C SER A 63 -23.49 9.90 -24.11
N VAL A 64 -22.63 9.69 -25.11
CA VAL A 64 -21.54 10.60 -25.45
C VAL A 64 -21.52 10.84 -26.97
N ALA A 65 -21.73 12.10 -27.36
CA ALA A 65 -21.68 12.51 -28.77
C ALA A 65 -20.27 12.40 -29.38
N VAL A 66 -19.22 12.56 -28.56
CA VAL A 66 -17.80 12.36 -28.91
C VAL A 66 -17.06 11.75 -27.71
N PRO A 67 -17.03 10.42 -27.56
CA PRO A 67 -16.26 9.79 -26.49
C PRO A 67 -14.76 10.10 -26.63
N SER A 68 -14.06 10.29 -25.51
CA SER A 68 -12.61 10.44 -25.46
C SER A 68 -12.02 11.64 -26.21
N GLU A 69 -12.79 12.70 -26.50
CA GLU A 69 -12.31 13.85 -27.31
C GLU A 69 -10.95 14.40 -26.81
N ARG A 70 -10.81 14.57 -25.49
CA ARG A 70 -9.57 15.08 -24.87
C ARG A 70 -8.40 14.09 -24.98
N TYR A 71 -8.68 12.78 -24.94
CA TYR A 71 -7.65 11.76 -25.10
C TYR A 71 -7.20 11.63 -26.57
N SER A 72 -8.16 11.60 -27.49
CA SER A 72 -7.93 11.43 -28.92
C SER A 72 -7.22 12.63 -29.57
N THR A 73 -7.36 13.83 -29.00
CA THR A 73 -6.72 15.06 -29.49
C THR A 73 -5.36 15.36 -28.85
N ARG A 74 -4.84 14.46 -28.01
CA ARG A 74 -3.53 14.65 -27.36
C ARG A 74 -2.41 14.69 -28.40
N ASN A 75 -1.40 15.53 -28.14
CA ASN A 75 -0.24 15.71 -29.02
C ASN A 75 1.08 15.28 -28.36
N ASN A 76 1.01 14.69 -27.17
CA ASN A 76 2.14 14.33 -26.34
C ASN A 76 2.36 12.82 -26.22
N SER A 77 1.65 12.00 -27.01
CA SER A 77 1.87 10.55 -27.05
C SER A 77 3.32 10.22 -27.43
N GLY A 78 3.91 9.24 -26.75
CA GLY A 78 5.31 8.84 -26.92
C GLY A 78 6.34 9.78 -26.27
N ALA A 79 5.92 10.90 -25.66
CA ALA A 79 6.86 11.80 -25.00
C ALA A 79 7.47 11.17 -23.74
N VAL A 80 8.80 11.25 -23.62
CA VAL A 80 9.55 10.83 -22.43
C VAL A 80 9.37 11.84 -21.31
N VAL A 81 8.94 11.39 -20.13
CA VAL A 81 8.64 12.27 -18.97
C VAL A 81 9.52 12.03 -17.75
N SER A 82 10.17 10.87 -17.67
CA SER A 82 11.19 10.53 -16.67
C SER A 82 12.12 9.47 -17.24
N THR A 83 13.38 9.49 -16.82
CA THR A 83 14.42 8.54 -17.25
C THR A 83 15.28 8.15 -16.06
N TYR A 84 15.86 6.95 -16.08
CA TYR A 84 16.82 6.48 -15.11
C TYR A 84 17.83 5.56 -15.77
N ILE A 85 19.06 5.64 -15.29
CA ILE A 85 20.20 4.88 -15.79
C ILE A 85 21.09 4.56 -14.58
N SER A 86 21.49 3.30 -14.44
CA SER A 86 22.50 2.91 -13.45
C SER A 86 23.84 3.63 -13.68
N GLN A 87 24.62 3.85 -12.63
CA GLN A 87 25.87 4.60 -12.75
C GLN A 87 26.87 3.86 -13.65
N GLY A 88 27.45 4.57 -14.64
CA GLY A 88 28.54 4.05 -15.48
C GLY A 88 28.12 3.66 -16.91
N THR A 89 26.83 3.59 -17.22
CA THR A 89 26.34 3.39 -18.59
C THR A 89 26.18 4.72 -19.33
N ALA A 90 26.50 4.72 -20.63
CA ALA A 90 26.33 5.89 -21.48
C ALA A 90 24.84 6.14 -21.71
N ALA A 91 24.38 7.38 -21.48
CA ALA A 91 22.95 7.67 -21.57
C ALA A 91 22.41 7.55 -23.00
N PRO A 92 21.50 6.60 -23.30
CA PRO A 92 20.86 6.57 -24.60
C PRO A 92 19.85 7.73 -24.70
N ASP A 93 19.60 8.17 -25.93
CA ASP A 93 18.46 9.05 -26.20
C ASP A 93 17.17 8.23 -26.16
N PHE A 94 16.48 8.29 -25.02
CA PHE A 94 15.21 7.59 -24.83
C PHE A 94 14.09 8.02 -25.77
N THR A 95 14.22 9.16 -26.47
CA THR A 95 13.23 9.55 -27.49
C THR A 95 13.35 8.72 -28.77
N THR A 96 14.55 8.21 -29.05
CA THR A 96 14.86 7.39 -30.24
C THR A 96 15.36 6.00 -29.89
N LYS A 97 15.38 5.64 -28.60
CA LYS A 97 15.89 4.34 -28.13
C LYS A 97 15.08 3.23 -28.78
N ASP A 98 15.79 2.37 -29.50
CA ASP A 98 15.23 1.14 -30.05
C ASP A 98 15.15 0.11 -28.93
N TRP A 99 13.93 -0.27 -28.58
CA TRP A 99 13.69 -1.29 -27.59
C TRP A 99 13.46 -2.60 -28.32
N THR A 100 14.39 -3.53 -28.20
CA THR A 100 14.32 -4.82 -28.88
C THR A 100 14.73 -5.94 -27.92
N ALA A 101 13.73 -6.67 -27.44
CA ALA A 101 13.91 -7.89 -26.67
C ALA A 101 14.40 -9.05 -27.55
N ASN A 102 15.46 -9.74 -27.12
CA ASN A 102 15.90 -10.96 -27.77
C ASN A 102 15.00 -12.15 -27.37
N MET A 103 13.91 -12.33 -28.12
CA MET A 103 12.89 -13.36 -27.88
C MET A 103 13.41 -14.80 -28.01
N GLU A 104 14.62 -15.02 -28.53
CA GLU A 104 15.25 -16.35 -28.59
C GLU A 104 15.82 -16.77 -27.23
N LEU A 105 16.10 -15.83 -26.33
CA LEU A 105 16.59 -16.13 -24.98
C LEU A 105 15.42 -16.51 -24.07
N PRO A 106 15.35 -17.76 -23.60
CA PRO A 106 14.27 -18.19 -22.70
C PRO A 106 14.48 -17.56 -21.32
N ILE A 107 13.44 -16.91 -20.81
CA ILE A 107 13.37 -16.40 -19.44
C ILE A 107 12.61 -17.37 -18.53
N GLU A 108 13.13 -17.64 -17.34
CA GLU A 108 12.41 -18.36 -16.28
C GLU A 108 11.70 -17.34 -15.39
N VAL A 109 10.41 -17.58 -15.09
CA VAL A 109 9.64 -16.70 -14.21
C VAL A 109 9.02 -17.51 -13.10
N GLN A 110 9.30 -17.12 -11.86
CA GLN A 110 8.67 -17.63 -10.65
C GLN A 110 7.82 -16.52 -10.05
N VAL A 111 6.63 -16.88 -9.58
CA VAL A 111 5.66 -15.92 -9.04
C VAL A 111 5.31 -16.30 -7.62
N THR A 112 5.52 -15.38 -6.67
CA THR A 112 4.94 -15.45 -5.34
C THR A 112 3.69 -14.60 -5.33
N SER A 113 2.53 -15.25 -5.28
CA SER A 113 1.21 -14.62 -5.31
C SER A 113 0.32 -15.27 -4.27
N MET A 114 -0.49 -14.46 -3.58
CA MET A 114 -1.58 -14.96 -2.77
C MET A 114 -2.53 -15.78 -3.65
N GLN A 115 -2.96 -16.94 -3.15
CA GLN A 115 -4.00 -17.74 -3.81
C GLN A 115 -5.39 -17.29 -3.37
N ASN A 116 -6.42 -17.72 -4.09
CA ASN A 116 -7.78 -17.24 -3.84
C ASN A 116 -8.30 -17.71 -2.46
N CYS A 117 -8.26 -16.83 -1.47
CA CYS A 117 -8.74 -17.09 -0.10
C CYS A 117 -10.28 -16.99 -0.05
N ARG A 118 -11.00 -18.02 -0.51
CA ARG A 118 -12.46 -18.07 -0.35
C ARG A 118 -12.84 -18.03 1.14
N GLY A 119 -13.55 -16.99 1.57
CA GLY A 119 -14.34 -16.98 2.81
C GLY A 119 -13.72 -16.38 4.07
N ARG A 120 -12.49 -15.85 4.04
CA ARG A 120 -11.82 -15.29 5.26
C ARG A 120 -11.83 -13.76 5.40
N LEU A 121 -12.33 -13.02 4.42
CA LEU A 121 -12.11 -11.55 4.35
C LEU A 121 -13.21 -10.70 5.00
N MET A 122 -14.35 -11.29 5.37
CA MET A 122 -15.53 -10.54 5.82
C MET A 122 -15.59 -10.33 7.34
N PHE A 123 -14.74 -11.03 8.10
CA PHE A 123 -14.70 -10.94 9.56
C PHE A 123 -13.27 -10.92 10.04
N GLU A 124 -12.99 -10.04 10.99
CA GLU A 124 -11.69 -9.92 11.64
C GLU A 124 -11.86 -10.01 13.16
N LYS A 125 -11.01 -10.80 13.81
CA LYS A 125 -11.00 -10.90 15.27
C LYS A 125 -10.00 -9.88 15.80
N LEU A 126 -10.47 -8.92 16.59
CA LEU A 126 -9.61 -7.89 17.20
C LEU A 126 -8.41 -8.47 17.98
N ARG A 127 -8.58 -9.63 18.61
CA ARG A 127 -7.49 -10.32 19.32
C ARG A 127 -6.37 -10.77 18.37
N GLU A 128 -6.73 -11.22 17.18
CA GLU A 128 -5.79 -11.64 16.14
C GLU A 128 -5.09 -10.43 15.55
N SER A 129 -5.83 -9.36 15.21
CA SER A 129 -5.27 -8.08 14.75
C SER A 129 -4.27 -7.51 15.75
N ALA A 130 -4.61 -7.56 17.04
CA ALA A 130 -3.75 -7.05 18.10
C ALA A 130 -2.52 -7.94 18.35
N ALA A 131 -2.59 -9.25 18.07
CA ALA A 131 -1.42 -10.12 18.11
C ALA A 131 -0.48 -9.84 16.93
N ILE A 132 -1.03 -9.67 15.73
CA ILE A 132 -0.26 -9.34 14.53
C ILE A 132 0.44 -7.98 14.69
N ALA A 133 -0.25 -6.99 15.25
CA ALA A 133 0.34 -5.70 15.58
C ALA A 133 1.54 -5.81 16.53
N ASP A 134 1.46 -6.72 17.49
CA ASP A 134 2.52 -7.01 18.46
C ASP A 134 3.72 -7.70 17.79
N ASP A 135 3.44 -8.72 16.96
CA ASP A 135 4.45 -9.45 16.19
C ASP A 135 5.25 -8.52 15.27
N VAL A 136 4.60 -7.53 14.65
CA VAL A 136 5.26 -6.53 13.80
C VAL A 136 6.24 -5.66 14.61
N ILE A 137 5.88 -5.27 15.84
CA ILE A 137 6.80 -4.53 16.73
C ILE A 137 7.98 -5.42 17.12
N MET A 138 7.72 -6.66 17.53
CA MET A 138 8.75 -7.59 17.99
C MET A 138 9.72 -7.98 16.86
N HIS A 139 9.22 -8.24 15.65
CA HIS A 139 10.07 -8.50 14.49
C HIS A 139 11.04 -7.35 14.23
N MET A 140 10.55 -6.11 14.21
CA MET A 140 11.42 -4.96 13.98
C MET A 140 12.34 -4.67 15.17
N ALA A 141 11.94 -5.02 16.40
CA ALA A 141 12.80 -4.93 17.57
C ALA A 141 14.07 -5.77 17.37
N GLU A 142 13.94 -7.03 16.94
CA GLU A 142 15.08 -7.90 16.62
C GLU A 142 15.98 -7.28 15.54
N GLN A 143 15.39 -6.67 14.51
CA GLN A 143 16.15 -6.02 13.43
C GLN A 143 16.97 -4.82 13.91
N LEU A 144 16.47 -4.10 14.92
CA LEU A 144 17.06 -2.87 15.45
C LEU A 144 18.01 -3.10 16.62
N GLU A 145 17.96 -4.25 17.31
CA GLU A 145 18.82 -4.57 18.46
C GLU A 145 20.31 -4.24 18.26
N PRO A 146 20.96 -4.60 17.12
CA PRO A 146 22.38 -4.31 16.93
C PRO A 146 22.71 -2.82 17.01
N ALA A 147 21.76 -1.95 16.66
CA ALA A 147 21.93 -0.51 16.68
C ALA A 147 21.78 0.11 18.08
N PHE A 148 21.26 -0.65 19.06
CA PHE A 148 20.96 -0.20 20.42
C PHE A 148 21.76 -0.93 21.51
N GLY A 149 22.71 -1.79 21.14
CA GLY A 149 23.60 -2.48 22.08
C GLY A 149 23.51 -4.00 22.05
N GLY A 150 22.72 -4.58 21.14
CA GLY A 150 22.56 -6.03 20.96
C GLY A 150 21.43 -6.63 21.77
N ALA A 151 21.48 -7.95 21.97
CA ALA A 151 20.41 -8.71 22.63
C ALA A 151 20.09 -8.16 24.03
N GLY A 152 18.80 -7.95 24.31
CA GLY A 152 18.33 -7.43 25.59
C GLY A 152 18.60 -5.94 25.82
N CYS A 153 18.92 -5.18 24.76
CA CYS A 153 19.12 -3.73 24.85
C CYS A 153 17.83 -2.95 25.10
N TRP A 154 16.66 -3.56 24.88
CA TRP A 154 15.37 -2.90 25.06
C TRP A 154 15.07 -2.70 26.54
N GLY A 155 15.04 -1.43 26.90
CA GLY A 155 14.57 -1.00 28.19
C GLY A 155 13.06 -1.24 28.28
N PRO A 156 12.59 -1.80 29.38
CA PRO A 156 11.17 -1.87 29.68
C PRO A 156 10.62 -0.43 29.70
N MET A 157 9.52 -0.16 29.00
CA MET A 157 8.82 1.12 29.20
C MET A 157 8.16 1.16 30.60
N ASP A 158 8.17 0.02 31.33
CA ASP A 158 7.43 -0.24 32.57
C ASP A 158 8.26 -0.80 33.78
N THR A 159 9.59 -0.99 33.73
CA THR A 159 10.43 -1.32 34.92
C THR A 159 11.73 -0.52 35.11
N PRO A 160 12.01 0.09 36.28
CA PRO A 160 13.20 0.92 36.46
C PRO A 160 14.43 0.04 36.69
N SER A 161 15.58 0.47 36.18
CA SER A 161 16.89 0.07 36.71
C SER A 161 16.94 0.42 38.21
N ASN A 162 17.06 -0.61 39.06
CA ASN A 162 17.32 -0.55 40.51
C ASN A 162 16.33 0.22 41.41
N VAL A 163 15.23 -0.38 41.92
CA VAL A 163 14.66 0.02 43.23
C VAL A 163 13.93 -1.14 43.95
N SER A 164 14.07 -1.14 45.28
CA SER A 164 13.41 -1.93 46.34
C SER A 164 11.89 -2.10 46.23
N GLU A 165 11.30 -2.95 47.10
CA GLU A 165 9.86 -3.30 47.13
C GLU A 165 8.88 -2.12 47.10
N PHE A 166 9.31 -0.91 47.49
CA PHE A 166 8.49 0.30 47.42
C PHE A 166 8.20 0.77 45.98
N GLY A 167 9.11 0.50 45.03
CA GLY A 167 8.91 0.78 43.60
C GLY A 167 7.80 -0.07 42.96
N LYS A 168 7.56 -1.29 43.47
CA LYS A 168 6.47 -2.16 43.03
C LYS A 168 5.09 -1.61 43.41
N LEU A 169 4.99 -0.92 44.55
CA LEU A 169 3.75 -0.30 45.01
C LEU A 169 3.42 0.98 44.22
N MET A 170 4.43 1.77 43.85
CA MET A 170 4.26 2.93 42.98
C MET A 170 3.92 2.53 41.52
N LYS A 171 4.40 1.37 41.04
CA LYS A 171 4.01 0.77 39.75
C LYS A 171 2.51 0.46 39.67
N LEU A 172 1.88 0.08 40.79
CA LEU A 172 0.43 -0.21 40.84
C LEU A 172 -0.43 1.07 40.78
N ILE A 173 0.15 2.23 41.08
CA ILE A 173 -0.58 3.51 41.24
C ILE A 173 -0.29 4.49 40.08
N PHE A 174 0.93 4.51 39.51
CA PHE A 174 1.36 5.60 38.61
C PHE A 174 1.95 5.21 37.24
N GLY A 175 2.00 3.91 36.87
CA GLY A 175 2.04 3.48 35.47
C GLY A 175 3.30 3.73 34.62
N PHE A 176 4.33 4.46 35.05
CA PHE A 176 5.52 4.71 34.23
C PHE A 176 6.81 4.93 35.03
N LEU A 177 7.95 4.73 34.36
CA LEU A 177 9.29 4.88 34.92
C LEU A 177 9.79 6.32 34.90
N CYS A 178 10.23 6.78 36.08
CA CYS A 178 10.97 8.03 36.21
C CYS A 178 12.46 7.70 36.41
N GLY A 179 13.32 8.17 35.52
CA GLY A 179 14.76 7.97 35.60
C GLY A 179 15.53 9.11 34.95
N GLN A 180 16.75 9.34 35.43
CA GLN A 180 17.69 10.29 34.78
C GLN A 180 18.59 9.60 33.75
N GLU A 181 18.63 8.26 33.74
CA GLU A 181 19.36 7.48 32.77
C GLU A 181 18.54 7.31 31.47
N ALA A 182 19.25 7.26 30.34
CA ALA A 182 18.62 7.00 29.06
C ALA A 182 18.15 5.54 28.99
N ILE A 183 16.93 5.34 28.47
CA ILE A 183 16.35 4.03 28.20
C ILE A 183 16.18 3.87 26.69
N ASN A 184 16.35 2.64 26.19
CA ASN A 184 16.01 2.29 24.82
C ASN A 184 14.59 1.74 24.77
N CYS A 185 13.77 2.18 23.83
CA CYS A 185 12.43 1.66 23.62
C CYS A 185 12.23 1.35 22.15
N VAL A 186 11.36 0.38 21.88
CA VAL A 186 10.89 0.05 20.53
C VAL A 186 9.38 0.04 20.54
N GLY A 187 8.78 0.56 19.48
CA GLY A 187 7.33 0.63 19.40
C GLY A 187 6.85 1.24 18.10
N ARG A 188 5.53 1.26 17.96
CA ARG A 188 4.82 1.81 16.81
C ARG A 188 4.44 3.26 17.05
N VAL A 189 4.66 4.09 16.03
CA VAL A 189 4.23 5.48 16.01
C VAL A 189 2.71 5.54 15.88
N CYS A 190 2.08 6.23 16.82
CA CYS A 190 0.65 6.50 16.85
C CYS A 190 0.39 8.01 16.98
N CYS A 191 -0.84 8.43 16.68
CA CYS A 191 -1.29 9.81 16.90
C CYS A 191 -2.28 9.84 18.07
N ASP A 192 -2.13 10.81 18.97
CA ASP A 192 -3.07 11.06 20.07
C ASP A 192 -4.36 11.80 19.63
N SER A 193 -4.46 12.14 18.34
CA SER A 193 -5.55 12.90 17.76
C SER A 193 -6.15 12.21 16.55
N VAL A 194 -7.35 12.64 16.14
CA VAL A 194 -8.00 12.20 14.89
C VAL A 194 -7.41 12.94 13.66
N GLY A 195 -6.61 13.99 13.90
CA GLY A 195 -6.00 14.81 12.86
C GLY A 195 -4.68 14.23 12.35
N LYS A 196 -4.07 14.95 11.40
CA LYS A 196 -2.76 14.61 10.87
C LYS A 196 -1.69 14.63 11.98
N LEU A 197 -0.78 13.65 11.92
CA LEU A 197 0.37 13.56 12.83
C LEU A 197 1.19 14.85 12.82
N ASN A 198 1.46 15.37 14.01
CA ASN A 198 2.33 16.52 14.27
C ASN A 198 3.26 16.24 15.45
N ALA A 199 4.31 17.05 15.63
CA ALA A 199 5.38 16.80 16.59
C ALA A 199 4.91 16.70 18.05
N ALA A 200 3.81 17.37 18.42
CA ALA A 200 3.26 17.33 19.78
C ALA A 200 2.35 16.12 20.03
N SER A 201 1.87 15.47 18.97
CA SER A 201 0.92 14.35 19.00
C SER A 201 1.55 12.96 18.84
N VAL A 202 2.89 12.88 18.80
CA VAL A 202 3.60 11.62 18.53
C VAL A 202 3.57 10.75 19.80
N LEU A 203 2.94 9.57 19.67
CA LEU A 203 2.96 8.53 20.70
C LEU A 203 3.80 7.34 20.22
N LEU A 204 4.44 6.66 21.15
CA LEU A 204 5.06 5.36 20.96
C LEU A 204 4.24 4.28 21.68
N GLU A 205 3.63 3.39 20.92
CA GLU A 205 2.99 2.17 21.41
C GLU A 205 4.03 1.04 21.49
N GLY A 206 4.37 0.59 22.69
CA GLY A 206 5.27 -0.55 22.84
C GLY A 206 4.55 -1.91 22.68
N SER A 207 5.32 -3.00 22.66
CA SER A 207 4.76 -4.36 22.59
C SER A 207 4.19 -4.82 23.93
N ARG A 208 3.30 -5.82 23.90
CA ARG A 208 2.76 -6.50 25.08
C ARG A 208 3.87 -7.14 25.90
N GLU A 209 4.85 -7.74 25.24
CA GLU A 209 5.94 -8.47 25.89
C GLU A 209 6.95 -7.53 26.57
N LEU A 210 7.41 -6.49 25.86
CA LEU A 210 8.49 -5.61 26.36
C LEU A 210 7.99 -4.46 27.24
N SER A 211 6.73 -4.07 27.09
CA SER A 211 6.21 -2.84 27.70
C SER A 211 4.77 -2.91 28.20
N GLY A 212 4.10 -4.06 28.08
CA GLY A 212 2.69 -4.20 28.46
C GLY A 212 1.72 -3.41 27.57
N ALA A 213 2.09 -3.14 26.31
CA ALA A 213 1.31 -2.34 25.35
C ALA A 213 1.01 -0.91 25.83
N VAL A 214 1.98 -0.32 26.53
CA VAL A 214 1.89 1.05 27.04
C VAL A 214 2.14 2.06 25.91
N MET A 215 1.39 3.17 25.97
CA MET A 215 1.56 4.33 25.08
C MET A 215 2.37 5.41 25.80
N LEU A 216 3.43 5.91 25.17
CA LEU A 216 4.26 6.96 25.75
C LEU A 216 4.43 8.13 24.75
N PRO A 217 4.06 9.36 25.12
CA PRO A 217 4.36 10.54 24.32
C PRO A 217 5.86 10.74 24.10
N LEU A 218 6.22 11.21 22.91
CA LEU A 218 7.61 11.51 22.54
C LEU A 218 7.82 13.02 22.41
N ASP A 219 8.85 13.53 23.09
CA ASP A 219 9.41 14.85 22.82
C ASP A 219 10.60 14.71 21.87
N LEU A 220 10.43 15.21 20.64
CA LEU A 220 11.41 15.13 19.56
C LEU A 220 12.31 16.38 19.46
N SER A 221 12.22 17.31 20.41
CA SER A 221 12.90 18.62 20.37
C SER A 221 14.43 18.55 20.33
N LYS A 222 15.03 17.46 20.82
CA LYS A 222 16.48 17.23 20.79
C LYS A 222 16.98 16.60 19.48
N LEU A 223 16.10 16.17 18.58
CA LEU A 223 16.48 15.57 17.32
C LEU A 223 16.68 16.64 16.25
N ASP A 224 17.82 16.57 15.55
CA ASP A 224 18.11 17.49 14.44
C ASP A 224 17.21 17.23 13.22
N SER A 225 16.84 15.96 13.00
CA SER A 225 15.92 15.57 11.94
C SER A 225 15.20 14.26 12.24
N TYR A 226 13.99 14.13 11.69
CA TYR A 226 13.20 12.90 11.73
C TYR A 226 12.15 12.89 10.62
N ALA A 227 11.70 11.70 10.24
CA ALA A 227 10.55 11.52 9.36
C ALA A 227 9.71 10.37 9.91
N LEU A 228 8.49 10.68 10.32
CA LEU A 228 7.58 9.74 11.00
C LEU A 228 6.23 9.67 10.31
N PHE A 229 5.56 8.53 10.38
CA PHE A 229 4.17 8.37 9.98
C PHE A 229 3.45 7.36 10.88
N PRO A 230 2.12 7.42 11.03
CA PRO A 230 1.35 6.45 11.82
C PRO A 230 1.52 5.02 11.30
N GLY A 231 1.82 4.09 12.22
CA GLY A 231 2.06 2.68 11.91
C GLY A 231 3.54 2.30 11.82
N GLN A 232 4.43 3.28 11.72
CA GLN A 232 5.86 3.05 11.64
C GLN A 232 6.42 2.49 12.95
N VAL A 233 7.14 1.37 12.90
CA VAL A 233 7.90 0.85 14.03
C VAL A 233 9.28 1.50 14.08
N ILE A 234 9.61 2.08 15.23
CA ILE A 234 10.86 2.82 15.46
C ILE A 234 11.54 2.32 16.74
N GLY A 235 12.86 2.42 16.75
CA GLY A 235 13.67 2.33 17.97
C GLY A 235 14.07 3.73 18.42
N VAL A 236 13.96 4.01 19.71
CA VAL A 236 14.33 5.30 20.30
C VAL A 236 15.20 5.08 21.53
N SER A 237 16.10 6.04 21.81
CA SER A 237 16.79 6.16 23.08
C SER A 237 16.57 7.56 23.64
N GLY A 238 16.30 7.67 24.94
CA GLY A 238 16.00 8.96 25.54
C GLY A 238 15.76 8.86 27.04
N VAL A 239 15.48 10.01 27.66
CA VAL A 239 15.28 10.12 29.12
C VAL A 239 13.81 10.36 29.43
N ASN A 240 13.25 9.55 30.32
CA ASN A 240 11.90 9.75 30.86
C ASN A 240 11.96 10.11 32.35
N SER A 241 12.16 11.39 32.65
CA SER A 241 12.32 11.84 34.04
C SER A 241 11.01 11.90 34.82
N THR A 242 9.86 11.96 34.12
CA THR A 242 8.54 12.20 34.73
C THR A 242 7.62 10.97 34.70
N GLY A 243 8.00 9.93 33.97
CA GLY A 243 7.13 8.80 33.64
C GLY A 243 6.28 9.04 32.39
N ASN A 244 5.83 10.27 32.15
CA ASN A 244 4.75 10.52 31.18
C ASN A 244 5.22 11.05 29.81
N LEU A 245 6.53 11.27 29.62
CA LEU A 245 7.09 11.86 28.40
C LEU A 245 8.53 11.38 28.20
N LEU A 246 8.82 10.77 27.05
CA LEU A 246 10.18 10.40 26.68
C LEU A 246 10.82 11.50 25.85
N VAL A 247 11.86 12.15 26.39
CA VAL A 247 12.67 13.11 25.63
C VAL A 247 13.69 12.34 24.81
N VAL A 248 13.45 12.27 23.50
CA VAL A 248 14.18 11.39 22.57
C VAL A 248 15.52 12.04 22.18
N GLU A 249 16.60 11.29 22.36
CA GLU A 249 17.97 11.70 22.03
C GLU A 249 18.52 10.97 20.80
N LYS A 250 17.99 9.78 20.51
CA LYS A 250 18.33 8.98 19.33
C LYS A 250 17.09 8.31 18.78
N LEU A 251 16.94 8.27 17.46
CA LEU A 251 15.84 7.62 16.77
C LEU A 251 16.36 6.84 15.56
N ILE A 252 15.88 5.60 15.38
CA ILE A 252 16.13 4.78 14.19
C ILE A 252 14.79 4.29 13.63
N ALA A 253 14.55 4.64 12.37
CA ALA A 253 13.26 4.51 11.69
C ALA A 253 13.15 3.20 10.88
N GLY A 254 13.26 2.06 11.56
CA GLY A 254 13.27 0.73 10.93
C GLY A 254 14.61 0.36 10.29
N ARG A 255 14.64 -0.75 9.55
CA ARG A 255 15.85 -1.29 8.92
C ARG A 255 15.54 -1.83 7.52
N VAL A 256 16.22 -1.27 6.52
CA VAL A 256 16.16 -1.76 5.15
C VAL A 256 16.78 -3.17 5.12
N PRO A 257 16.06 -4.19 4.60
CA PRO A 257 16.58 -5.54 4.51
C PRO A 257 17.67 -5.64 3.44
N GLU A 258 18.45 -6.71 3.49
CA GLU A 258 19.50 -6.98 2.50
C GLU A 258 18.91 -7.43 1.17
N LEU A 259 19.73 -7.42 0.12
CA LEU A 259 19.35 -7.99 -1.18
C LEU A 259 19.14 -9.51 -1.06
N PRO A 260 18.42 -10.13 -2.01
CA PRO A 260 18.27 -11.59 -2.03
C PRO A 260 19.65 -12.26 -2.14
N GLU A 261 19.86 -13.37 -1.42
CA GLU A 261 21.14 -14.08 -1.38
C GLU A 261 21.50 -14.79 -2.70
N HIS A 262 20.53 -14.96 -3.60
CA HIS A 262 20.73 -15.70 -4.85
C HIS A 262 21.28 -14.80 -5.96
N PRO A 263 22.30 -15.26 -6.71
CA PRO A 263 22.86 -14.48 -7.81
C PRO A 263 21.86 -14.34 -8.96
N ILE A 264 21.98 -13.23 -9.68
CA ILE A 264 21.19 -12.98 -10.89
C ILE A 264 21.74 -13.87 -12.01
N SER A 265 20.85 -14.61 -12.68
CA SER A 265 21.18 -15.60 -13.71
C SER A 265 20.71 -15.19 -15.12
N LEU A 266 20.54 -13.89 -15.35
CA LEU A 266 20.18 -13.32 -16.65
C LEU A 266 21.19 -13.75 -17.74
N LYS A 267 20.67 -14.39 -18.78
CA LYS A 267 21.47 -14.82 -19.96
C LYS A 267 21.69 -13.71 -20.98
N GLY A 268 21.01 -12.59 -20.79
CA GLY A 268 21.04 -11.41 -21.63
C GLY A 268 20.12 -10.36 -21.06
N THR A 269 19.98 -9.26 -21.78
CA THR A 269 19.13 -8.15 -21.39
C THR A 269 17.66 -8.55 -21.30
N LEU A 270 17.02 -8.21 -20.18
CA LEU A 270 15.59 -8.40 -19.94
C LEU A 270 14.81 -7.09 -20.11
N GLU A 271 14.00 -7.02 -21.16
CA GLU A 271 13.01 -5.94 -21.34
C GLU A 271 11.66 -6.19 -20.65
N ILE A 272 11.17 -5.16 -19.94
CA ILE A 272 9.88 -5.16 -19.24
C ILE A 272 9.11 -3.88 -19.55
N VAL A 273 7.81 -3.99 -19.83
CA VAL A 273 6.88 -2.85 -19.86
C VAL A 273 5.93 -2.93 -18.66
N ILE A 274 5.70 -1.80 -18.01
CA ILE A 274 4.89 -1.68 -16.79
C ILE A 274 3.86 -0.56 -16.98
N ALA A 275 2.58 -0.85 -16.75
CA ALA A 275 1.52 0.14 -16.74
C ALA A 275 0.55 -0.12 -15.60
N SER A 276 -0.05 0.93 -15.04
CA SER A 276 -1.06 0.82 -13.98
C SER A 276 -2.37 1.46 -14.41
N GLY A 277 -3.49 0.81 -14.09
CA GLY A 277 -4.82 1.32 -14.37
C GLY A 277 -5.11 2.63 -13.61
N PRO A 278 -6.21 3.34 -13.95
CA PRO A 278 -7.25 2.91 -14.87
C PRO A 278 -6.78 2.80 -16.34
N PHE A 279 -7.38 1.88 -17.09
CA PHE A 279 -7.02 1.58 -18.49
C PHE A 279 -8.00 2.17 -19.52
N THR A 280 -9.01 2.89 -19.06
CA THR A 280 -10.01 3.60 -19.88
C THR A 280 -10.22 5.00 -19.30
N THR A 281 -10.71 5.93 -20.12
CA THR A 281 -11.03 7.29 -19.66
C THR A 281 -12.32 7.31 -18.85
N SER A 282 -12.49 8.31 -17.99
CA SER A 282 -13.65 8.40 -17.07
C SER A 282 -15.02 8.58 -17.74
N ASP A 283 -15.06 8.89 -19.04
CA ASP A 283 -16.27 9.21 -19.80
C ASP A 283 -16.80 8.05 -20.65
N ASN A 284 -16.07 6.94 -20.80
CA ASN A 284 -16.50 5.76 -21.54
C ASN A 284 -15.74 4.49 -21.13
N LEU A 285 -16.11 3.34 -21.71
CA LEU A 285 -15.46 2.04 -21.49
C LEU A 285 -14.92 1.44 -22.81
N LEU A 286 -14.33 2.27 -23.67
CA LEU A 286 -13.77 1.86 -24.96
C LEU A 286 -12.31 1.43 -24.86
N TYR A 287 -11.61 1.74 -23.76
CA TYR A 287 -10.24 1.29 -23.49
C TYR A 287 -9.21 1.73 -24.57
N GLU A 288 -9.39 2.90 -25.18
CA GLU A 288 -8.45 3.44 -26.16
C GLU A 288 -7.02 3.61 -25.61
N PRO A 289 -6.81 4.06 -24.36
CA PRO A 289 -5.47 4.14 -23.79
C PRO A 289 -4.77 2.79 -23.64
N LEU A 290 -5.53 1.74 -23.30
CA LEU A 290 -5.01 0.38 -23.31
C LEU A 290 -4.66 -0.07 -24.72
N GLN A 291 -5.51 0.21 -25.71
CA GLN A 291 -5.24 -0.17 -27.10
C GLN A 291 -3.99 0.52 -27.65
N ASP A 292 -3.81 1.82 -27.40
CA ASP A 292 -2.63 2.57 -27.85
C ASP A 292 -1.33 2.03 -27.22
N LEU A 293 -1.38 1.63 -25.94
CA LEU A 293 -0.27 0.94 -25.27
C LEU A 293 0.02 -0.40 -25.95
N LEU A 294 -1.00 -1.22 -26.20
CA LEU A 294 -0.84 -2.54 -26.82
C LEU A 294 -0.32 -2.44 -28.25
N ASP A 295 -0.75 -1.44 -29.02
CA ASP A 295 -0.24 -1.17 -30.37
C ASP A 295 1.24 -0.76 -30.35
N THR A 296 1.65 -0.03 -29.31
CA THR A 296 3.06 0.34 -29.10
C THR A 296 3.90 -0.89 -28.75
N ILE A 297 3.41 -1.74 -27.85
CA ILE A 297 4.05 -3.01 -27.47
C ILE A 297 4.13 -3.97 -28.65
N ALA A 298 3.08 -4.07 -29.48
CA ALA A 298 3.08 -4.96 -30.63
C ALA A 298 4.13 -4.60 -31.69
N LYS A 299 4.51 -3.31 -31.80
CA LYS A 299 5.58 -2.85 -32.69
C LYS A 299 6.97 -3.18 -32.15
N SER A 300 7.13 -3.18 -30.83
CA SER A 300 8.39 -3.40 -30.14
C SER A 300 8.12 -4.25 -28.88
N PRO A 301 8.02 -5.59 -29.04
CA PRO A 301 7.57 -6.46 -27.96
C PRO A 301 8.63 -6.63 -26.87
N PRO A 302 8.30 -6.49 -25.58
CA PRO A 302 9.17 -6.83 -24.46
C PRO A 302 9.06 -8.31 -24.11
N HIS A 303 10.00 -8.83 -23.32
CA HIS A 303 9.86 -10.18 -22.77
C HIS A 303 8.66 -10.28 -21.81
N VAL A 304 8.42 -9.21 -21.04
CA VAL A 304 7.41 -9.17 -19.98
C VAL A 304 6.58 -7.89 -20.03
N LEU A 305 5.26 -8.04 -19.89
CA LEU A 305 4.31 -6.97 -19.65
C LEU A 305 3.67 -7.14 -18.28
N VAL A 306 3.75 -6.12 -17.42
CA VAL A 306 3.08 -6.06 -16.12
C VAL A 306 2.00 -4.98 -16.16
N LEU A 307 0.74 -5.39 -16.03
CA LEU A 307 -0.41 -4.50 -15.94
C LEU A 307 -0.95 -4.53 -14.51
N LEU A 308 -0.82 -3.42 -13.78
CA LEU A 308 -1.36 -3.29 -12.43
C LEU A 308 -2.78 -2.73 -12.51
N GLY A 309 -3.71 -3.29 -11.74
CA GLY A 309 -5.09 -2.82 -11.68
C GLY A 309 -5.25 -1.34 -11.28
N PRO A 310 -6.48 -0.82 -11.32
CA PRO A 310 -7.70 -1.53 -11.68
C PRO A 310 -7.89 -1.69 -13.20
N VAL A 311 -8.29 -2.89 -13.63
CA VAL A 311 -8.77 -3.20 -15.00
C VAL A 311 -10.13 -2.54 -15.25
N LEU A 312 -11.04 -2.66 -14.29
CA LEU A 312 -12.29 -1.90 -14.26
C LEU A 312 -12.46 -1.31 -12.87
N ASP A 313 -12.26 0.00 -12.80
CA ASP A 313 -12.24 0.75 -11.55
C ASP A 313 -13.63 0.85 -10.93
N ALA A 314 -13.77 0.38 -9.69
CA ALA A 314 -15.01 0.44 -8.91
C ALA A 314 -15.51 1.88 -8.70
N SER A 315 -14.62 2.87 -8.79
CA SER A 315 -14.94 4.30 -8.70
C SER A 315 -15.25 4.96 -10.05
N HIS A 316 -15.30 4.20 -11.15
CA HIS A 316 -15.56 4.75 -12.47
C HIS A 316 -16.97 5.38 -12.56
N PRO A 317 -17.14 6.62 -13.09
CA PRO A 317 -18.41 7.34 -13.07
C PRO A 317 -19.60 6.55 -13.64
N LEU A 318 -19.42 5.92 -14.80
CA LEU A 318 -20.48 5.12 -15.45
C LEU A 318 -20.99 3.94 -14.62
N LEU A 319 -20.20 3.44 -13.67
CA LEU A 319 -20.62 2.35 -12.77
C LEU A 319 -21.49 2.92 -11.66
N SER A 320 -21.08 4.05 -11.08
CA SER A 320 -21.85 4.75 -10.03
C SER A 320 -23.20 5.26 -10.53
N GLU A 321 -23.29 5.61 -11.82
CA GLU A 321 -24.51 6.08 -12.47
C GLU A 321 -25.45 4.93 -12.89
N GLY A 322 -24.98 3.67 -12.86
CA GLY A 322 -25.75 2.54 -13.37
C GLY A 322 -25.90 2.53 -14.89
N SER A 323 -24.96 3.15 -15.60
CA SER A 323 -24.99 3.37 -17.06
C SER A 323 -24.41 2.20 -17.87
N VAL A 324 -24.04 1.08 -17.23
CA VAL A 324 -23.44 -0.09 -17.87
C VAL A 324 -24.50 -1.17 -18.12
N ASN A 325 -24.70 -1.55 -19.39
CA ASN A 325 -25.74 -2.49 -19.83
C ASN A 325 -25.27 -3.97 -19.88
N GLU A 326 -24.12 -4.28 -19.31
CA GLU A 326 -23.55 -5.63 -19.23
C GLU A 326 -22.99 -5.89 -17.82
N THR A 327 -22.62 -7.13 -17.50
CA THR A 327 -22.01 -7.42 -16.20
C THR A 327 -20.60 -6.85 -16.14
N PHE A 328 -20.17 -6.40 -14.95
CA PHE A 328 -18.80 -5.92 -14.77
C PHE A 328 -17.76 -6.98 -15.14
N GLN A 329 -18.07 -8.25 -14.88
CA GLN A 329 -17.24 -9.38 -15.29
C GLN A 329 -17.09 -9.50 -16.81
N ALA A 330 -18.15 -9.20 -17.59
CA ALA A 330 -18.07 -9.22 -19.04
C ALA A 330 -17.14 -8.13 -19.57
N VAL A 331 -17.22 -6.92 -19.00
CA VAL A 331 -16.30 -5.80 -19.33
C VAL A 331 -14.85 -6.18 -19.02
N VAL A 332 -14.57 -6.70 -17.82
CA VAL A 332 -13.22 -7.12 -17.42
C VAL A 332 -12.70 -8.25 -18.31
N ASN A 333 -13.50 -9.27 -18.60
CA ASN A 333 -13.11 -10.37 -19.48
C ASN A 333 -12.80 -9.86 -20.90
N ARG A 334 -13.57 -8.89 -21.40
CA ARG A 334 -13.35 -8.26 -22.71
C ARG A 334 -12.04 -7.47 -22.75
N ALA A 335 -11.75 -6.68 -21.71
CA ALA A 335 -10.48 -5.95 -21.59
C ALA A 335 -9.27 -6.90 -21.47
N ILE A 336 -9.37 -7.96 -20.67
CA ILE A 336 -8.29 -8.97 -20.57
C ILE A 336 -8.10 -9.71 -21.89
N SER A 337 -9.19 -10.02 -22.61
CA SER A 337 -9.13 -10.67 -23.91
C SER A 337 -8.53 -9.75 -24.98
N SER A 338 -8.75 -8.44 -24.94
CA SER A 338 -8.12 -7.51 -25.89
C SER A 338 -6.60 -7.51 -25.74
N VAL A 339 -6.08 -7.58 -24.51
CA VAL A 339 -4.65 -7.70 -24.22
C VAL A 339 -4.05 -8.96 -24.85
N THR A 340 -4.65 -10.13 -24.61
CA THR A 340 -4.13 -11.39 -25.15
C THR A 340 -4.25 -11.49 -26.67
N ASN A 341 -5.31 -10.91 -27.25
CA ASN A 341 -5.52 -10.87 -28.69
C ASN A 341 -4.53 -9.95 -29.39
N ALA A 342 -4.33 -8.73 -28.87
CA ALA A 342 -3.40 -7.76 -29.44
C ALA A 342 -1.95 -8.29 -29.46
N LEU A 343 -1.55 -8.99 -28.41
CA LEU A 343 -0.21 -9.56 -28.27
C LEU A 343 -0.12 -11.03 -28.71
N SER A 344 -1.13 -11.53 -29.43
CA SER A 344 -1.21 -12.94 -29.83
C SER A 344 -0.03 -13.41 -30.67
N LYS A 345 0.58 -12.50 -31.45
CA LYS A 345 1.77 -12.74 -32.29
C LYS A 345 3.10 -12.45 -31.58
N CYS A 346 3.06 -11.88 -30.37
CA CYS A 346 4.25 -11.53 -29.59
C CYS A 346 4.58 -12.64 -28.60
N ASN A 347 5.86 -12.96 -28.36
CA ASN A 347 6.24 -13.94 -27.33
C ASN A 347 6.30 -13.34 -25.90
N THR A 348 5.59 -12.24 -25.67
CA THR A 348 5.56 -11.53 -24.39
C THR A 348 4.78 -12.31 -23.33
N LYS A 349 5.37 -12.50 -22.15
CA LYS A 349 4.68 -13.00 -20.96
C LYS A 349 3.93 -11.85 -20.28
N ILE A 350 2.67 -12.06 -19.95
CA ILE A 350 1.75 -11.02 -19.46
C ILE A 350 1.33 -11.35 -18.04
N PHE A 351 1.55 -10.39 -17.13
CA PHE A 351 1.09 -10.45 -15.75
C PHE A 351 0.07 -9.36 -15.52
N ILE A 352 -1.13 -9.73 -15.05
CA ILE A 352 -2.13 -8.76 -14.59
C ILE A 352 -2.23 -8.88 -13.07
N VAL A 353 -1.83 -7.83 -12.37
CA VAL A 353 -1.92 -7.69 -10.92
C VAL A 353 -3.32 -7.15 -10.61
N SER A 354 -4.06 -7.82 -9.72
CA SER A 354 -5.35 -7.30 -9.26
C SER A 354 -5.20 -5.97 -8.51
N SER A 355 -6.32 -5.37 -8.14
CA SER A 355 -6.36 -4.19 -7.26
C SER A 355 -7.59 -4.26 -6.37
N SER A 356 -7.49 -3.72 -5.15
CA SER A 356 -8.65 -3.48 -4.28
C SER A 356 -9.70 -2.56 -4.93
N ARG A 357 -9.31 -1.82 -5.98
CA ARG A 357 -10.19 -0.99 -6.80
C ARG A 357 -10.81 -1.71 -8.00
N ASP A 358 -10.46 -2.96 -8.27
CA ASP A 358 -11.15 -3.74 -9.31
C ASP A 358 -12.56 -4.09 -8.85
N VAL A 359 -13.58 -3.66 -9.60
CA VAL A 359 -14.99 -3.87 -9.23
C VAL A 359 -15.38 -5.35 -9.14
N THR A 360 -14.62 -6.24 -9.80
CA THR A 360 -14.84 -7.69 -9.77
C THR A 360 -13.92 -8.44 -8.80
N ALA A 361 -13.01 -7.73 -8.12
CA ALA A 361 -12.10 -8.31 -7.14
C ALA A 361 -12.61 -8.14 -5.70
N SER A 362 -11.83 -8.62 -4.73
CA SER A 362 -12.05 -8.24 -3.33
C SER A 362 -11.65 -6.79 -3.12
N CYS A 363 -12.45 -6.02 -2.38
CA CYS A 363 -12.10 -4.67 -1.97
C CYS A 363 -11.11 -4.60 -0.79
N VAL A 364 -10.61 -5.76 -0.32
CA VAL A 364 -9.66 -5.88 0.79
C VAL A 364 -8.26 -6.11 0.23
N TYR A 365 -7.29 -5.37 0.77
CA TYR A 365 -5.86 -5.53 0.50
C TYR A 365 -5.19 -6.37 1.61
N PRO A 366 -4.23 -7.25 1.29
CA PRO A 366 -3.92 -7.83 -0.02
C PRO A 366 -5.10 -8.44 -0.78
N THR A 367 -5.11 -8.28 -2.10
CA THR A 367 -6.22 -8.65 -2.99
C THR A 367 -5.89 -9.90 -3.81
N PRO A 368 -6.76 -10.93 -3.87
CA PRO A 368 -6.50 -12.15 -4.64
C PRO A 368 -6.45 -11.88 -6.15
N PRO A 369 -5.91 -12.81 -6.95
CA PRO A 369 -5.94 -12.71 -8.41
C PRO A 369 -7.36 -12.57 -8.96
N LEU A 370 -7.49 -11.84 -10.07
CA LEU A 370 -8.76 -11.73 -10.81
C LEU A 370 -9.24 -13.10 -11.30
N SER A 371 -10.56 -13.28 -11.35
CA SER A 371 -11.19 -14.47 -11.93
C SER A 371 -11.54 -14.22 -13.39
N ALA A 372 -10.62 -14.49 -14.32
CA ALA A 372 -10.84 -14.38 -15.76
C ALA A 372 -10.20 -15.55 -16.53
N PRO A 373 -10.61 -15.83 -17.78
CA PRO A 373 -9.99 -16.85 -18.60
C PRO A 373 -8.49 -16.59 -18.80
N VAL A 374 -7.65 -17.54 -18.40
CA VAL A 374 -6.20 -17.48 -18.56
C VAL A 374 -5.75 -18.14 -19.86
N SER A 375 -4.57 -17.74 -20.34
CA SER A 375 -3.90 -18.35 -21.49
C SER A 375 -2.45 -18.70 -21.12
N PRO A 376 -1.72 -19.54 -21.88
CA PRO A 376 -0.36 -19.92 -21.52
C PRO A 376 0.62 -18.75 -21.32
N ARG A 377 0.33 -17.58 -21.93
CA ARG A 377 1.14 -16.36 -21.79
C ARG A 377 0.57 -15.36 -20.79
N LEU A 378 -0.64 -15.56 -20.29
CA LEU A 378 -1.32 -14.65 -19.36
C LEU A 378 -1.42 -15.29 -17.98
N THR A 379 -0.78 -14.66 -17.00
CA THR A 379 -0.90 -15.03 -15.59
C THR A 379 -1.58 -13.90 -14.82
N LEU A 380 -2.66 -14.22 -14.12
CA LEU A 380 -3.32 -13.30 -13.19
C LEU A 380 -2.72 -13.51 -11.80
N VAL A 381 -2.31 -12.43 -11.14
CA VAL A 381 -1.60 -12.46 -9.86
C VAL A 381 -2.26 -11.54 -8.83
N SER A 382 -1.96 -11.76 -7.55
CA SER A 382 -2.47 -10.96 -6.44
C SER A 382 -1.80 -9.59 -6.36
N ASP A 383 -2.45 -8.68 -5.64
CA ASP A 383 -1.84 -7.45 -5.13
C ASP A 383 -1.57 -7.59 -3.62
N PRO A 384 -0.31 -7.51 -3.16
CA PRO A 384 0.90 -7.42 -3.96
C PRO A 384 1.33 -8.79 -4.50
N SER A 385 2.39 -8.80 -5.31
CA SER A 385 3.08 -10.04 -5.73
C SER A 385 4.58 -9.82 -5.95
N LEU A 386 5.35 -10.91 -5.93
CA LEU A 386 6.75 -10.93 -6.31
C LEU A 386 6.93 -11.70 -7.61
N LEU A 387 7.60 -11.09 -8.58
CA LEU A 387 8.01 -11.72 -9.83
C LEU A 387 9.52 -11.91 -9.78
N VAL A 388 9.99 -13.16 -9.87
CA VAL A 388 11.42 -13.48 -9.92
C VAL A 388 11.74 -13.97 -11.32
N ILE A 389 12.55 -13.20 -12.04
CA ILE A 389 12.88 -13.46 -13.45
C ILE A 389 14.38 -13.67 -13.57
N ASP A 390 14.81 -14.91 -13.81
CA ASP A 390 16.23 -15.29 -13.84
C ASP A 390 17.03 -14.68 -12.67
N GLY A 391 16.50 -14.82 -11.45
CA GLY A 391 17.08 -14.28 -10.20
C GLY A 391 16.77 -12.80 -9.92
N VAL A 392 16.30 -12.02 -10.90
CA VAL A 392 15.87 -10.64 -10.66
C VAL A 392 14.51 -10.61 -9.98
N VAL A 393 14.52 -10.31 -8.68
CA VAL A 393 13.33 -10.05 -7.86
C VAL A 393 12.72 -8.67 -8.14
N ILE A 394 11.45 -8.68 -8.55
CA ILE A 394 10.61 -7.50 -8.79
C ILE A 394 9.39 -7.58 -7.87
N ALA A 395 9.26 -6.63 -6.94
CA ALA A 395 8.07 -6.49 -6.10
C ALA A 395 7.09 -5.51 -6.74
N VAL A 396 5.82 -5.90 -6.81
CA VAL A 396 4.77 -5.08 -7.41
C VAL A 396 3.58 -4.92 -6.46
N THR A 397 3.04 -3.71 -6.39
CA THR A 397 1.75 -3.45 -5.75
C THR A 397 0.95 -2.42 -6.55
N ALA A 398 -0.37 -2.60 -6.65
CA ALA A 398 -1.26 -1.63 -7.31
C ALA A 398 -1.74 -0.52 -6.35
N GLN A 399 -1.51 -0.69 -5.04
CA GLN A 399 -1.89 0.25 -4.01
C GLN A 399 -0.99 1.51 -4.01
N ASP A 400 -1.59 2.69 -3.78
CA ASP A 400 -0.86 3.97 -3.77
C ASP A 400 -0.16 4.24 -2.42
N VAL A 401 0.69 3.30 -2.01
CA VAL A 401 1.38 3.34 -0.70
C VAL A 401 2.20 4.61 -0.51
N ILE A 402 2.84 5.11 -1.57
CA ILE A 402 3.69 6.31 -1.50
C ILE A 402 2.84 7.56 -1.23
N MET A 403 1.67 7.69 -1.86
CA MET A 403 0.77 8.80 -1.58
C MET A 403 0.19 8.70 -0.15
N ASP A 404 -0.17 7.50 0.29
CA ASP A 404 -0.77 7.28 1.61
C ASP A 404 0.20 7.63 2.74
N ILE A 405 1.45 7.12 2.67
CA ILE A 405 2.52 7.54 3.60
C ILE A 405 2.75 9.05 3.47
N GLY A 406 2.78 9.58 2.24
CA GLY A 406 3.07 11.00 1.98
C GLY A 406 2.02 11.96 2.53
N LYS A 407 0.76 11.54 2.69
CA LYS A 407 -0.31 12.34 3.30
C LYS A 407 -0.13 12.43 4.81
N GLU A 408 0.31 11.35 5.45
CA GLU A 408 0.45 11.25 6.90
C GLU A 408 1.87 11.58 7.43
N GLU A 409 2.89 11.65 6.56
CA GLU A 409 4.28 11.93 6.96
C GLU A 409 4.41 13.27 7.71
N LEU A 410 5.06 13.19 8.86
CA LEU A 410 5.64 14.27 9.63
C LEU A 410 7.16 14.25 9.44
N ALA A 411 7.71 15.24 8.74
CA ALA A 411 9.15 15.39 8.56
C ALA A 411 9.67 16.70 9.19
N TYR A 412 10.84 16.62 9.81
CA TYR A 412 11.58 17.76 10.33
C TYR A 412 13.06 17.66 9.92
N PRO A 413 13.65 18.73 9.36
CA PRO A 413 12.98 19.90 8.80
C PRO A 413 12.09 19.50 7.61
N SER A 414 10.88 20.06 7.51
CA SER A 414 9.83 19.58 6.59
C SER A 414 10.20 19.64 5.10
N GLN A 415 11.15 20.50 4.72
CA GLN A 415 11.58 20.71 3.33
C GLN A 415 12.97 20.14 3.01
N GLN A 416 13.61 19.44 3.95
CA GLN A 416 14.96 18.95 3.73
C GLN A 416 14.97 17.56 3.09
N GLY A 417 15.72 17.43 1.99
CA GLY A 417 15.97 16.16 1.31
C GLY A 417 14.90 15.75 0.29
N ASP A 418 15.19 14.65 -0.41
CA ASP A 418 14.32 14.09 -1.44
C ASP A 418 13.12 13.37 -0.81
N ARG A 419 11.94 14.01 -0.86
CA ARG A 419 10.70 13.45 -0.31
C ARG A 419 10.39 12.07 -0.88
N ILE A 420 10.59 11.84 -2.18
CA ILE A 420 10.28 10.54 -2.79
C ILE A 420 11.23 9.47 -2.24
N HIS A 421 12.53 9.79 -2.13
CA HIS A 421 13.49 8.87 -1.52
C HIS A 421 13.09 8.53 -0.07
N ARG A 422 12.66 9.51 0.74
CA ARG A 422 12.20 9.25 2.11
C ARG A 422 10.95 8.37 2.17
N LEU A 423 9.95 8.62 1.31
CA LEU A 423 8.72 7.81 1.29
C LEU A 423 9.00 6.36 0.87
N VAL A 424 9.90 6.16 -0.10
CA VAL A 424 10.35 4.82 -0.49
C VAL A 424 11.17 4.16 0.61
N HIS A 425 12.04 4.92 1.28
CA HIS A 425 12.78 4.41 2.44
C HIS A 425 11.83 3.91 3.52
N HIS A 426 10.74 4.60 3.81
CA HIS A 426 9.73 4.13 4.77
C HIS A 426 9.17 2.75 4.39
N VAL A 427 8.83 2.52 3.11
CA VAL A 427 8.34 1.21 2.64
C VAL A 427 9.39 0.11 2.85
N LEU A 428 10.64 0.36 2.42
CA LEU A 428 11.72 -0.63 2.52
C LEU A 428 12.13 -0.90 3.97
N ALA A 429 12.28 0.15 4.78
CA ALA A 429 12.75 0.05 6.16
C ALA A 429 11.70 -0.54 7.12
N GLN A 430 10.42 -0.45 6.76
CA GLN A 430 9.33 -1.10 7.49
C GLN A 430 9.02 -2.52 6.99
N GLN A 431 9.76 -2.99 5.98
CA GLN A 431 9.69 -4.37 5.49
C GLN A 431 8.25 -4.81 5.14
N SER A 432 7.43 -3.88 4.65
CA SER A 432 6.04 -4.11 4.28
C SER A 432 5.66 -3.23 3.11
N LEU A 433 4.96 -3.80 2.13
CA LEU A 433 4.44 -3.06 0.97
C LEU A 433 3.28 -2.12 1.32
N TYR A 434 2.75 -2.17 2.55
CA TYR A 434 1.80 -1.19 3.07
C TYR A 434 1.93 -1.02 4.59
N PRO A 435 2.86 -0.17 5.07
CA PRO A 435 3.14 -0.03 6.51
C PRO A 435 2.25 0.98 7.24
N VAL A 436 1.36 1.69 6.54
CA VAL A 436 0.49 2.72 7.14
C VAL A 436 -0.56 2.06 8.03
N TYR A 437 -0.61 2.48 9.30
CA TYR A 437 -1.60 1.99 10.24
C TYR A 437 -2.03 3.09 11.25
N PRO A 438 -3.34 3.29 11.48
CA PRO A 438 -4.48 2.68 10.78
C PRO A 438 -4.50 2.98 9.27
N SER A 439 -5.11 2.10 8.47
CA SER A 439 -5.25 2.36 7.03
C SER A 439 -6.24 3.52 6.79
N PRO A 440 -6.00 4.39 5.80
CA PRO A 440 -6.94 5.46 5.44
C PRO A 440 -8.29 4.91 4.97
N ASP A 441 -9.37 5.70 5.09
CA ASP A 441 -10.76 5.30 4.78
C ASP A 441 -10.99 4.71 3.38
N HIS A 442 -10.15 5.06 2.41
CA HIS A 442 -10.29 4.60 1.03
C HIS A 442 -9.63 3.23 0.79
N VAL A 443 -8.98 2.63 1.79
CA VAL A 443 -8.28 1.35 1.71
C VAL A 443 -8.69 0.45 2.87
N ALA A 444 -9.31 -0.67 2.56
CA ALA A 444 -9.55 -1.73 3.54
C ALA A 444 -8.36 -2.69 3.55
N VAL A 445 -7.65 -2.80 4.68
CA VAL A 445 -6.49 -3.68 4.84
C VAL A 445 -6.82 -4.78 5.83
N SER A 446 -6.50 -6.03 5.48
CA SER A 446 -6.54 -7.16 6.40
C SER A 446 -5.14 -7.37 7.01
N PRO A 447 -4.95 -7.16 8.32
CA PRO A 447 -3.64 -7.34 8.96
C PRO A 447 -3.06 -8.74 8.78
N SER A 448 -3.90 -9.78 8.84
CA SER A 448 -3.45 -11.17 8.69
C SER A 448 -2.95 -11.48 7.28
N LEU A 449 -3.65 -10.97 6.26
CA LEU A 449 -3.17 -11.08 4.89
C LEU A 449 -1.94 -10.21 4.64
N LEU A 450 -1.90 -9.00 5.20
CA LEU A 450 -0.77 -8.10 5.07
C LEU A 450 0.52 -8.76 5.57
N GLN A 451 0.51 -9.30 6.80
CA GLN A 451 1.65 -10.00 7.37
C GLN A 451 2.06 -11.23 6.53
N ALA A 452 1.09 -11.99 6.01
CA ALA A 452 1.36 -13.22 5.27
C ALA A 452 1.83 -12.99 3.82
N HIS A 453 1.44 -11.89 3.18
CA HIS A 453 1.58 -11.72 1.73
C HIS A 453 2.19 -10.41 1.27
N ALA A 454 2.35 -9.41 2.14
CA ALA A 454 2.91 -8.10 1.80
C ALA A 454 4.21 -7.77 2.56
N SER A 455 4.72 -8.69 3.38
CA SER A 455 6.00 -8.55 4.08
C SER A 455 7.20 -8.71 3.13
N LEU A 456 8.23 -7.91 3.32
CA LEU A 456 9.47 -7.91 2.54
C LEU A 456 10.63 -8.48 3.37
N ASN A 457 10.87 -9.78 3.25
CA ASN A 457 11.99 -10.45 3.94
C ASN A 457 13.36 -10.05 3.38
N PHE A 458 13.38 -9.56 2.15
CA PHE A 458 14.54 -9.02 1.44
C PHE A 458 14.13 -7.76 0.70
N LYS A 459 15.11 -6.93 0.36
CA LYS A 459 14.92 -5.75 -0.48
C LYS A 459 14.87 -6.22 -1.94
N PRO A 460 13.79 -5.94 -2.70
CA PRO A 460 13.72 -6.34 -4.10
C PRO A 460 14.73 -5.53 -4.94
N HIS A 461 15.17 -6.08 -6.08
CA HIS A 461 16.00 -5.31 -7.01
C HIS A 461 15.20 -4.18 -7.67
N ILE A 462 13.92 -4.44 -7.94
CA ILE A 462 12.98 -3.47 -8.53
C ILE A 462 11.70 -3.44 -7.70
N LEU A 463 11.24 -2.23 -7.35
CA LEU A 463 9.98 -2.01 -6.64
C LEU A 463 9.05 -1.17 -7.51
N VAL A 464 7.88 -1.70 -7.85
CA VAL A 464 6.87 -0.99 -8.65
C VAL A 464 5.76 -0.49 -7.73
N VAL A 465 5.65 0.83 -7.63
CA VAL A 465 4.71 1.54 -6.75
C VAL A 465 3.99 2.65 -7.53
N PRO A 466 2.98 2.31 -8.35
CA PRO A 466 2.20 3.30 -9.08
C PRO A 466 1.49 4.26 -8.13
N SER A 467 1.56 5.54 -8.46
CA SER A 467 1.03 6.61 -7.62
C SER A 467 0.42 7.74 -8.47
N ASP A 468 -0.53 8.45 -7.88
CA ASP A 468 -1.03 9.71 -8.43
C ASP A 468 0.01 10.85 -8.33
N LEU A 469 1.08 10.66 -7.54
CA LEU A 469 2.28 11.50 -7.59
C LEU A 469 2.92 11.49 -8.98
N ARG A 470 3.73 12.51 -9.28
CA ARG A 470 4.46 12.58 -10.56
C ARG A 470 5.36 11.34 -10.72
N ASN A 471 5.39 10.81 -11.93
CA ASN A 471 6.20 9.67 -12.32
C ASN A 471 7.67 9.87 -11.95
N PHE A 472 8.32 8.77 -11.58
CA PHE A 472 9.74 8.76 -11.27
C PHE A 472 10.31 7.36 -11.47
N VAL A 473 11.62 7.31 -11.75
CA VAL A 473 12.42 6.10 -11.58
C VAL A 473 13.66 6.48 -10.78
N LYS A 474 13.90 5.84 -9.64
CA LYS A 474 14.98 6.22 -8.71
C LYS A 474 15.61 5.00 -8.06
N ASN A 475 16.93 5.05 -7.85
CA ASN A 475 17.61 4.09 -6.98
C ASN A 475 17.49 4.54 -5.52
N VAL A 476 16.98 3.67 -4.65
CA VAL A 476 16.86 3.89 -3.21
C VAL A 476 17.42 2.67 -2.50
N PHE A 477 18.62 2.79 -1.94
CA PHE A 477 19.39 1.70 -1.34
C PHE A 477 19.55 0.49 -2.28
N ASP A 478 20.03 0.65 -3.52
CA ASP A 478 20.19 -0.45 -4.50
C ASP A 478 18.88 -1.17 -4.90
N CYS A 479 17.74 -0.52 -4.67
CA CYS A 479 16.44 -0.90 -5.19
C CYS A 479 16.00 0.14 -6.21
N VAL A 480 15.79 -0.26 -7.47
CA VAL A 480 15.26 0.62 -8.50
C VAL A 480 13.75 0.71 -8.35
N VAL A 481 13.26 1.87 -7.93
CA VAL A 481 11.85 2.10 -7.66
C VAL A 481 11.20 2.85 -8.80
N VAL A 482 10.08 2.31 -9.29
CA VAL A 482 9.37 2.77 -10.48
C VAL A 482 7.96 3.18 -10.10
N ASN A 483 7.64 4.46 -10.29
CA ASN A 483 6.26 4.94 -10.37
C ASN A 483 5.96 5.28 -11.84
N PRO A 484 5.23 4.41 -12.56
CA PRO A 484 4.83 4.68 -13.94
C PRO A 484 3.69 5.70 -14.08
N GLU A 485 3.16 6.25 -12.98
CA GLU A 485 1.84 6.89 -12.92
C GLU A 485 0.70 5.94 -13.33
N ARG A 486 -0.51 6.49 -13.45
CA ARG A 486 -1.68 5.85 -14.05
C ARG A 486 -1.61 5.97 -15.57
N LEU A 487 -2.09 4.96 -16.30
CA LEU A 487 -2.22 4.99 -17.76
C LEU A 487 -3.30 5.99 -18.20
N CYS A 488 -4.32 6.21 -17.36
CA CYS A 488 -5.37 7.21 -17.57
C CYS A 488 -5.51 8.12 -16.35
N LYS A 489 -5.72 9.41 -16.60
CA LYS A 489 -6.05 10.42 -15.56
C LYS A 489 -7.33 11.16 -15.94
N GLY A 490 -8.47 10.65 -15.45
CA GLY A 490 -9.79 11.16 -15.82
C GLY A 490 -10.04 11.01 -17.31
N LYS A 491 -10.19 12.13 -18.02
CA LYS A 491 -10.41 12.18 -19.49
C LYS A 491 -9.12 12.27 -20.32
N SER A 492 -7.94 12.16 -19.69
CA SER A 492 -6.64 12.38 -20.36
C SER A 492 -5.76 11.15 -20.30
N GLY A 493 -4.84 11.05 -21.26
CA GLY A 493 -3.78 10.05 -21.27
C GLY A 493 -2.79 10.27 -20.15
N GLY A 494 -2.35 9.18 -19.55
CA GLY A 494 -1.36 9.12 -18.50
C GLY A 494 -0.01 8.63 -19.03
N CYS A 495 0.62 7.70 -18.33
CA CYS A 495 1.94 7.20 -18.68
C CYS A 495 2.09 5.68 -18.48
N TYR A 496 3.17 5.13 -19.02
CA TYR A 496 3.66 3.78 -18.76
C TYR A 496 5.19 3.79 -18.68
N ALA A 497 5.80 2.80 -18.04
CA ALA A 497 7.25 2.66 -17.94
C ALA A 497 7.76 1.51 -18.82
N ARG A 498 8.97 1.68 -19.35
CA ARG A 498 9.72 0.62 -20.02
C ARG A 498 11.12 0.53 -19.43
N LEU A 499 11.53 -0.69 -19.13
CA LEU A 499 12.77 -1.02 -18.45
C LEU A 499 13.57 -2.00 -19.29
N GLU A 500 14.88 -1.81 -19.25
CA GLU A 500 15.89 -2.73 -19.74
C GLU A 500 16.79 -3.11 -18.55
N ILE A 501 16.80 -4.40 -18.21
CA ILE A 501 17.56 -4.94 -17.09
C ILE A 501 18.72 -5.73 -17.66
N ILE A 502 19.92 -5.21 -17.45
CA ILE A 502 21.17 -5.72 -18.00
C ILE A 502 21.81 -6.63 -16.95
N PRO A 503 22.37 -7.80 -17.36
CA PRO A 503 23.10 -8.68 -16.45
C PRO A 503 24.15 -7.91 -15.64
N PRO A 504 24.34 -8.23 -14.35
CA PRO A 504 25.32 -7.56 -13.51
C PRO A 504 26.74 -7.73 -14.07
N SER A 505 27.59 -6.74 -13.83
CA SER A 505 29.02 -6.85 -14.10
C SER A 505 29.71 -7.83 -13.13
N GLU A 506 30.85 -8.40 -13.51
CA GLU A 506 31.60 -9.37 -12.69
C GLU A 506 31.95 -8.85 -11.28
N ASN A 507 32.03 -7.53 -11.11
CA ASN A 507 32.37 -6.89 -9.84
C ASN A 507 31.18 -6.71 -8.88
N ASN A 508 29.93 -6.85 -9.35
CA ASN A 508 28.73 -6.69 -8.52
C ASN A 508 27.58 -7.61 -8.97
N ALA A 509 27.77 -8.92 -8.80
CA ALA A 509 26.86 -9.97 -9.27
C ALA A 509 25.44 -9.95 -8.66
N SER A 510 25.19 -9.15 -7.62
CA SER A 510 23.91 -9.09 -6.90
C SER A 510 23.02 -7.93 -7.30
N VAL A 511 23.51 -6.95 -8.08
CA VAL A 511 22.74 -5.77 -8.48
C VAL A 511 22.73 -5.66 -9.99
N PRO A 512 21.55 -5.76 -10.65
CA PRO A 512 21.49 -5.60 -12.10
C PRO A 512 21.66 -4.14 -12.49
N GLU A 513 22.18 -3.90 -13.69
CA GLU A 513 22.14 -2.58 -14.30
C GLU A 513 20.75 -2.34 -14.89
N VAL A 514 20.19 -1.15 -14.72
CA VAL A 514 18.84 -0.83 -15.19
C VAL A 514 18.85 0.48 -15.96
N GLU A 515 18.26 0.44 -17.16
CA GLU A 515 17.88 1.61 -17.91
C GLU A 515 16.36 1.66 -18.00
N ALA A 516 15.77 2.81 -17.70
CA ALA A 516 14.33 2.95 -17.64
C ALA A 516 13.88 4.30 -18.16
N ALA A 517 12.72 4.32 -18.81
CA ALA A 517 12.04 5.55 -19.17
C ALA A 517 10.53 5.41 -18.99
N VAL A 518 9.90 6.54 -18.64
CA VAL A 518 8.45 6.69 -18.54
C VAL A 518 7.98 7.50 -19.73
N TYR A 519 7.00 6.97 -20.45
CA TYR A 519 6.44 7.53 -21.67
C TYR A 519 4.97 7.90 -21.47
N ARG A 520 4.53 8.96 -22.13
CA ARG A 520 3.11 9.27 -22.31
C ARG A 520 2.47 8.26 -23.27
N VAL A 521 1.30 7.73 -22.91
CA VAL A 521 0.47 6.91 -23.81
C VAL A 521 -0.26 7.77 -24.84
#